data_AF-A0A7X5DZJ9-F1
#
_entry.id   AF-A0A7X5DZJ9-F1
#
_cell.length_a   1.000
_cell.length_b   1.000
_cell.length_c   1.000
_cell.angle_alpha   90.00
_cell.angle_beta   90.00
_cell.angle_gamma   90.00
#
_symmetry.space_group_name_H-M   'P 1'
#
loop_
_entity.id
_entity.type
_entity.pdbx_description
1 polymer ?
#
loop_
_entity_poly.entity_id
_entity_poly.type
_entity_poly.pdbx_seq_one_letter_code
_entity_poly.pdbx_strand_id
1 'polypeptide(L)'
;MKTLILMLCAAALCLSGCGDGSVLRPEQASAEVYTKAAENPLCTVRITAGDTVLTGVLFDNETAREFAARLPLTVPLWEPAEFAKAFDLIVPLSEPEELT
;
A
#
# COMPACT_ATOMS: atom_id res chain seq x y z
N MET A 1 41.75 -10.94 -37.14
CA MET A 1 40.98 -11.95 -37.90
C MET A 1 39.59 -11.96 -37.28
N LYS A 2 38.62 -11.14 -37.73
CA LYS A 2 37.86 -11.16 -38.99
C LYS A 2 36.64 -12.09 -38.86
N THR A 3 35.56 -11.56 -38.29
CA THR A 3 34.18 -11.91 -38.65
C THR A 3 33.42 -10.60 -38.86
N LEU A 4 33.50 -10.18 -40.13
CA LEU A 4 32.70 -9.19 -40.80
C LEU A 4 31.27 -9.72 -40.90
N ILE A 5 30.29 -9.08 -40.26
CA ILE A 5 28.87 -9.22 -40.63
C ILE A 5 28.43 -7.86 -41.16
N LEU A 6 28.19 -7.86 -42.47
CA LEU A 6 27.81 -6.74 -43.31
C LEU A 6 26.41 -7.06 -43.84
N MET A 7 25.41 -6.31 -43.40
CA MET A 7 24.11 -6.07 -44.06
C MET A 7 23.45 -4.97 -43.21
N LEU A 8 23.58 -3.67 -43.52
CA LEU A 8 23.10 -2.94 -44.70
C LEU A 8 21.62 -3.19 -45.04
N CYS A 9 20.74 -2.71 -44.17
CA CYS A 9 19.41 -2.26 -44.58
C CYS A 9 19.26 -0.79 -44.21
N ALA A 10 19.79 0.07 -45.08
CA ALA A 10 19.38 1.47 -45.14
C ALA A 10 18.06 1.51 -45.91
N ALA A 11 16.95 1.62 -45.19
CA ALA A 11 15.70 2.11 -45.73
C ALA A 11 15.15 3.12 -44.73
N ALA A 12 15.40 4.39 -45.03
CA ALA A 12 14.76 5.52 -44.39
C ALA A 12 13.24 5.35 -44.44
N LEU A 13 12.57 5.47 -43.29
CA LEU A 13 11.18 5.90 -43.19
C LEU A 13 10.97 6.63 -41.86
N CYS A 14 10.80 7.94 -41.99
CA CYS A 14 9.99 8.83 -41.15
C CYS A 14 10.50 9.13 -39.72
N LEU A 15 11.39 10.12 -39.63
CA LEU A 15 11.32 11.06 -38.50
C LEU A 15 10.06 11.90 -38.64
N SER A 16 9.06 11.65 -37.79
CA SER A 16 8.07 12.63 -37.39
C SER A 16 8.03 12.66 -35.87
N GLY A 17 8.90 13.49 -35.29
CA GLY A 17 8.77 13.90 -33.90
C GLY A 17 7.57 14.82 -33.76
N CYS A 18 6.53 14.36 -33.07
CA CYS A 18 5.60 15.23 -32.39
C CYS A 18 6.04 15.28 -30.93
N GLY A 19 6.71 16.36 -30.57
CA GLY A 19 6.84 16.74 -29.16
C GLY A 19 5.48 17.24 -28.71
N ASP A 20 4.82 16.46 -27.85
CA ASP A 20 3.80 17.00 -26.95
C ASP A 20 4.29 16.71 -25.53
N GLY A 21 4.59 17.79 -24.81
CA GLY A 21 5.15 17.73 -23.47
C GLY A 21 4.11 17.21 -22.49
N SER A 22 4.08 15.90 -22.28
CA SER A 22 3.42 15.31 -21.11
C SER A 22 4.46 15.04 -20.04
N VAL A 23 4.81 16.10 -19.29
CA VAL A 23 5.28 15.93 -17.91
C VAL A 23 4.05 15.56 -17.08
N LEU A 24 3.78 14.27 -16.94
CA LEU A 24 2.90 13.76 -15.89
C LEU A 24 3.60 12.60 -15.18
N ARG A 25 4.26 13.01 -14.10
CA ARG A 25 4.61 12.31 -12.86
C ARG A 25 4.06 10.87 -12.73
N PRO A 26 4.92 9.85 -12.56
CA PRO A 26 4.46 8.55 -12.09
C PRO A 26 4.28 8.64 -10.56
N GLU A 27 3.14 9.15 -10.11
CA GLU A 27 2.73 9.09 -8.70
C GLU A 27 1.22 8.89 -8.59
N GLN A 28 0.66 7.86 -9.23
CA GLN A 28 -0.69 7.38 -8.94
C GLN A 28 -0.76 5.88 -9.21
N ALA A 29 -0.21 5.09 -8.29
CA ALA A 29 -0.48 3.66 -8.21
C ALA A 29 -0.49 3.27 -6.73
N SER A 30 -1.66 3.35 -6.08
CA SER A 30 -2.07 2.50 -4.93
C SER A 30 -3.29 3.02 -4.14
N ALA A 31 -3.82 4.23 -4.39
CA ALA A 31 -4.90 4.77 -3.57
C ALA A 31 -6.33 4.29 -3.93
N GLU A 32 -6.54 3.64 -5.08
CA GLU A 32 -7.91 3.38 -5.61
C GLU A 32 -8.43 1.95 -5.38
N VAL A 33 -7.74 1.12 -4.59
CA VAL A 33 -8.13 -0.29 -4.37
C VAL A 33 -8.67 -0.60 -2.96
N TYR A 34 -8.65 0.35 -2.02
CA TYR A 34 -9.13 0.12 -0.63
C TYR A 34 -10.46 0.80 -0.28
N THR A 35 -11.11 1.50 -1.20
CA THR A 35 -12.27 2.37 -0.91
C THR A 35 -13.63 1.65 -0.83
N LYS A 36 -13.66 0.32 -0.74
CA LYS A 36 -14.94 -0.44 -0.69
C LYS A 36 -15.27 -1.04 0.69
N ALA A 37 -14.69 -0.54 1.78
CA ALA A 37 -15.00 -1.04 3.11
C ALA A 37 -15.08 0.10 4.14
N ALA A 38 -16.33 0.36 4.56
CA ALA A 38 -16.79 1.13 5.71
C ALA A 38 -16.82 2.67 5.58
N GLU A 39 -18.03 3.20 5.35
CA GLU A 39 -18.34 4.65 5.31
C GLU A 39 -18.47 5.30 6.70
N ASN A 40 -18.38 4.51 7.80
CA ASN A 40 -18.62 4.99 9.16
C ASN A 40 -17.33 4.94 9.99
N PRO A 41 -16.66 6.07 10.28
CA PRO A 41 -15.50 6.09 11.17
C PRO A 41 -15.92 5.81 12.62
N LEU A 42 -15.20 4.94 13.32
CA LEU A 42 -15.37 4.67 14.75
C LEU A 42 -14.56 5.66 15.60
N CYS A 43 -13.24 5.71 15.37
CA CYS A 43 -12.35 6.62 16.08
C CYS A 43 -11.02 6.82 15.35
N THR A 44 -10.32 7.90 15.70
CA THR A 44 -8.93 8.14 15.30
C THR A 44 -7.98 7.42 16.27
N VAL A 45 -6.97 6.74 15.74
CA VAL A 45 -5.90 6.12 16.50
C VAL A 45 -4.56 6.80 16.25
N ARG A 46 -3.73 6.89 17.28
CA ARG A 46 -2.35 7.37 17.19
C ARG A 46 -1.41 6.21 17.46
N ILE A 47 -0.50 5.96 16.53
CA ILE A 47 0.52 4.92 16.61
C ILE A 47 1.87 5.60 16.84
N THR A 48 2.61 5.17 17.85
CA THR A 48 3.98 5.59 18.10
C THR A 48 4.91 4.39 17.91
N ALA A 49 5.81 4.47 16.92
CA ALA A 49 6.77 3.42 16.60
C ALA A 49 8.18 4.02 16.55
N GLY A 50 8.97 3.79 17.62
CA GLY A 50 10.22 4.51 17.83
C GLY A 50 9.96 6.02 17.88
N ASP A 51 10.72 6.78 17.07
CA ASP A 51 10.58 8.23 16.95
C ASP A 51 9.47 8.68 15.98
N THR A 52 8.79 7.73 15.34
CA THR A 52 7.75 8.02 14.34
C THR A 52 6.36 8.00 14.97
N VAL A 53 5.54 8.99 14.64
CA VAL A 53 4.14 9.08 15.04
C VAL A 53 3.25 9.07 13.80
N LEU A 54 2.31 8.14 13.74
CA LEU A 54 1.32 8.00 12.69
C LEU A 54 -0.08 8.21 13.26
N THR A 55 -1.00 8.68 12.41
CA THR A 55 -2.43 8.79 12.73
C THR A 55 -3.22 7.97 11.71
N GLY A 56 -4.17 7.19 12.19
CA GLY A 56 -5.07 6.39 11.36
C GLY A 56 -6.51 6.48 11.85
N VAL A 57 -7.45 5.92 11.08
CA VAL A 57 -8.86 5.84 11.43
C VAL A 57 -9.25 4.38 11.51
N LEU A 58 -9.86 3.97 12.62
CA LEU A 58 -10.61 2.72 12.70
C LEU A 58 -12.01 2.99 12.17
N PHE A 59 -12.42 2.24 11.16
CA PHE A 59 -13.81 2.25 10.69
C PHE A 59 -14.66 1.31 11.52
N ASP A 60 -15.93 1.66 11.74
CA ASP A 60 -16.85 0.93 12.60
C ASP A 60 -17.26 -0.42 12.00
N ASN A 61 -16.67 -1.46 12.57
CA ASN A 61 -17.03 -2.86 12.38
C ASN A 61 -16.75 -3.63 13.68
N GLU A 62 -17.20 -4.87 13.76
CA GLU A 62 -17.07 -5.69 14.98
C GLU A 62 -15.62 -5.82 15.46
N THR A 63 -14.71 -6.19 14.55
CA THR A 63 -13.27 -6.31 14.84
C THR A 63 -12.67 -5.00 15.35
N ALA A 64 -13.02 -3.85 14.74
CA ALA A 64 -12.52 -2.54 15.13
C ALA A 64 -13.05 -2.09 16.49
N ARG A 65 -14.32 -2.38 16.81
CA ARG A 65 -14.89 -2.10 18.14
C ARG A 65 -14.21 -2.91 19.23
N GLU A 66 -13.99 -4.20 18.97
CA GLU A 66 -13.28 -5.07 19.92
C GLU A 66 -11.82 -4.64 20.08
N PHE A 67 -11.13 -4.33 18.98
CA PHE A 67 -9.76 -3.83 19.03
C PHE A 67 -9.66 -2.48 19.77
N ALA A 68 -10.57 -1.54 19.50
CA ALA A 68 -10.60 -0.23 20.15
C ALA A 68 -10.81 -0.33 21.67
N ALA A 69 -11.62 -1.28 22.13
CA ALA A 69 -11.86 -1.53 23.56
C ALA A 69 -10.60 -2.00 24.31
N ARG A 70 -9.57 -2.48 23.60
CA ARG A 70 -8.30 -2.95 24.16
C ARG A 70 -7.21 -1.88 24.19
N LEU A 71 -7.44 -0.71 23.61
CA LEU A 71 -6.48 0.39 23.63
C LEU A 71 -6.41 1.05 25.02
N PRO A 72 -5.24 1.60 25.44
CA PRO A 72 -3.97 1.64 24.69
C PRO A 72 -3.19 0.32 24.76
N LEU A 73 -2.43 0.03 23.69
CA LEU A 73 -1.54 -1.13 23.62
C LEU A 73 -0.08 -0.70 23.47
N THR A 74 0.83 -1.43 24.10
CA THR A 74 2.28 -1.34 23.89
C THR A 74 2.79 -2.74 23.62
N VAL A 75 3.28 -2.96 22.40
CA VAL A 75 3.59 -4.30 21.86
C VAL A 75 4.89 -4.26 21.05
N PRO A 76 5.68 -5.34 21.04
CA PRO A 76 6.82 -5.46 20.15
C PRO A 76 6.34 -5.59 18.69
N LEU A 77 7.03 -4.90 17.77
CA LEU A 77 6.77 -5.02 16.33
C LEU A 77 7.72 -6.03 15.68
N TRP A 78 7.25 -6.69 14.64
CA TRP A 78 8.04 -7.51 13.73
C TRP A 78 7.76 -7.16 12.26
N GLU A 79 8.55 -7.70 11.34
CA GLU A 79 8.56 -7.30 9.93
C GLU A 79 8.20 -8.49 9.01
N PRO A 80 6.91 -8.63 8.63
CA PRO A 80 6.49 -9.68 7.69
C PRO A 80 7.00 -9.49 6.27
N ALA A 81 7.27 -8.24 5.88
CA ALA A 81 7.73 -7.86 4.56
C ALA A 81 8.42 -6.49 4.62
N GLU A 82 9.21 -6.15 3.60
CA GLU A 82 9.99 -4.91 3.52
C GLU A 82 9.17 -3.62 3.76
N PHE A 83 7.87 -3.65 3.44
CA PHE A 83 6.98 -2.49 3.53
C PHE A 83 5.96 -2.57 4.66
N ALA A 84 6.11 -3.53 5.58
CA ALA A 84 5.10 -3.80 6.59
C ALA A 84 5.73 -4.01 7.97
N LYS A 85 5.10 -3.42 8.99
CA LYS A 85 5.32 -3.75 10.40
C LYS A 85 4.03 -4.34 10.95
N ALA A 86 4.17 -5.38 11.76
CA ALA A 86 3.06 -6.09 12.38
C ALA A 86 3.33 -6.35 13.86
N PHE A 87 2.30 -6.73 14.59
CA PHE A 87 2.38 -7.26 15.94
C PHE A 87 1.27 -8.29 16.12
N ASP A 88 1.46 -9.19 17.08
CA ASP A 88 0.45 -10.16 17.47
C ASP A 88 -0.27 -9.71 18.74
N LEU A 89 -1.57 -9.92 18.79
CA LEU A 89 -2.34 -9.74 20.01
C LEU A 89 -2.08 -10.94 20.94
N ILE A 90 -1.79 -10.68 22.22
CA ILE A 90 -1.59 -11.72 23.24
C ILE A 90 -2.83 -12.62 23.35
N VAL A 91 -4.01 -12.00 23.28
CA VAL A 91 -5.29 -12.69 23.22
C VAL A 91 -5.90 -12.39 21.84
N PRO A 92 -6.25 -13.39 21.02
CA PRO A 92 -6.93 -13.17 19.74
C PRO A 92 -8.21 -12.34 19.88
N LEU A 93 -8.63 -11.71 18.79
CA LEU A 93 -9.98 -11.16 18.69
C LEU A 93 -10.98 -12.30 18.49
N SER A 94 -12.26 -12.01 18.69
CA SER A 94 -13.32 -12.95 18.31
C SER A 94 -13.29 -13.15 16.79
N GLU A 95 -13.48 -14.39 16.34
CA GLU A 95 -13.71 -14.65 14.92
C GLU A 95 -15.03 -13.96 14.51
N PRO A 96 -15.05 -13.22 13.39
CA PRO A 96 -16.30 -12.65 12.91
C PRO A 96 -17.27 -13.78 12.55
N GLU A 97 -18.56 -13.58 12.77
CA GLU A 97 -19.57 -14.56 12.34
C GLU A 97 -19.42 -14.81 10.82
N GLU A 98 -19.16 -16.06 10.42
CA GLU A 98 -19.16 -16.43 9.02
C GLU A 98 -20.55 -16.15 8.43
N LEU A 99 -20.59 -15.42 7.32
CA LEU A 99 -21.83 -15.20 6.58
C LEU A 99 -22.31 -16.55 6.01
N THR A 100 -23.19 -17.23 6.74
CA THR A 100 -23.90 -18.45 6.31
C THR A 100 -24.99 -18.17 5.30
#